data_AF-A0A2M8BMP4-F1
#
_entry.id   AF-A0A2M8BMP4-F1
#
_cell.length_a   1.000
_cell.length_b   1.000
_cell.length_c   1.000
_cell.angle_alpha   90.00
_cell.angle_beta   90.00
_cell.angle_gamma   90.00
#
_symmetry.space_group_name_H-M   'P 1'
#
loop_
_entity.id
_entity.type
_entity.pdbx_description
1 polymer ?
#
loop_
_entity_poly.entity_id
_entity_poly.type
_entity_poly.pdbx_seq_one_letter_code
_entity_poly.pdbx_strand_id
1 'polypeptide(L)'
;MRILLLTHAFNSLTQRLGAELRQRGHLVSVEFDISDSVTEEAASLFAPDLIVAPYLRRAIPESVWQHTVCLIVHPGLEGDRGPSALDWAIMNQRTAWGVTVLQAESEMDAGPVWASANFAMRAASKASLYRNETTQAATAAVLQAVEHFTAGNFVPQRKSSSQWQPLIKQADRVINWQRDDTASVLRKINAADGFPGVADTLFDQPCHLFDAWPEATLRGAPGVVIAQRETALLRATVDGAVWLGHVKRTGSIKLPATLAFAQEAATVPHAPLPDWWRAPAPTWQDIAYEEAGDVGYLHFEFYNGAMSTRQCERLRTALLWAQQRPTRVLVLLGGHDFWSNGIHLNVIEAASLNGGSAADESWRNINAMNDLALAFITTTQQITVAAIGGNTGAGGCFLARAADQVWVRDGVMLNPHYKNMGNLYGSEYWTYLLPRRVGPEAAQAIMHNRQPLTAQGALQIGLTDACLSGDVAAFRAEIASMATRLANAPALPEQLAAKAEARASDEAAKPLSAYRDEEMAHMHRNFYGFDSSYHIARHHFVQKSLASWTPRHLALHRELGWKLP
;
A
#
# COMPACT_ATOMS: atom_id res chain seq x y z
N MET A 1 10.53 -26.07 -10.68
CA MET A 1 11.62 -25.77 -9.72
C MET A 1 11.04 -25.40 -8.36
N ARG A 2 11.79 -25.70 -7.30
CA ARG A 2 11.57 -25.27 -5.92
C ARG A 2 12.32 -23.97 -5.67
N ILE A 3 11.60 -22.89 -5.40
CA ILE A 3 12.19 -21.56 -5.14
C ILE A 3 11.92 -21.14 -3.71
N LEU A 4 12.97 -20.84 -2.95
CA LEU A 4 12.85 -20.30 -1.60
C LEU A 4 12.99 -18.77 -1.65
N LEU A 5 11.97 -18.05 -1.21
CA LEU A 5 12.05 -16.62 -0.99
C LEU A 5 12.60 -16.34 0.41
N LEU A 6 13.84 -15.88 0.49
CA LEU A 6 14.48 -15.51 1.76
C LEU A 6 14.34 -13.99 1.98
N THR A 7 13.62 -13.56 3.01
CA THR A 7 13.25 -12.14 3.17
C THR A 7 13.23 -11.70 4.62
N HIS A 8 13.53 -10.45 4.92
CA HIS A 8 13.34 -9.89 6.27
C HIS A 8 11.86 -9.74 6.64
N ALA A 9 10.98 -9.55 5.64
CA ALA A 9 9.54 -9.44 5.85
C ALA A 9 8.76 -9.83 4.58
N PHE A 10 7.52 -10.29 4.73
CA PHE A 10 6.62 -10.56 3.60
C PHE A 10 6.02 -9.24 3.05
N ASN A 11 6.91 -8.37 2.54
CA ASN A 11 6.57 -7.03 2.05
C ASN A 11 5.90 -7.07 0.67
N SER A 12 5.57 -5.91 0.10
CA SER A 12 4.89 -5.82 -1.20
C SER A 12 5.65 -6.47 -2.35
N LEU A 13 6.98 -6.37 -2.38
CA LEU A 13 7.81 -6.99 -3.42
C LEU A 13 7.83 -8.51 -3.26
N THR A 14 8.04 -9.02 -2.04
CA THR A 14 8.01 -10.47 -1.78
C THR A 14 6.65 -11.07 -2.13
N GLN A 15 5.55 -10.38 -1.80
CA GLN A 15 4.19 -10.80 -2.18
C GLN A 15 4.05 -10.89 -3.70
N ARG A 16 4.49 -9.86 -4.44
CA ARG A 16 4.42 -9.83 -5.90
C ARG A 16 5.22 -10.97 -6.52
N LEU A 17 6.49 -11.11 -6.17
CA LEU A 17 7.36 -12.16 -6.71
C LEU A 17 6.83 -13.56 -6.38
N GLY A 18 6.39 -13.78 -5.14
CA GLY A 18 5.83 -15.06 -4.72
C GLY A 18 4.59 -15.44 -5.51
N ALA A 19 3.73 -14.48 -5.84
CA ALA A 19 2.55 -14.74 -6.66
C ALA A 19 2.91 -15.00 -8.14
N GLU A 20 3.78 -14.18 -8.73
CA GLU A 20 4.23 -14.31 -10.12
C GLU A 20 4.97 -15.62 -10.41
N LEU A 21 5.80 -16.07 -9.47
CA LEU A 21 6.53 -17.33 -9.59
C LEU A 21 5.59 -18.54 -9.45
N ARG A 22 4.63 -18.50 -8.53
CA ARG A 22 3.61 -19.56 -8.41
C ARG A 22 2.73 -19.65 -9.65
N GLN A 23 2.34 -18.52 -10.23
CA GLN A 23 1.56 -18.48 -11.46
C GLN A 23 2.29 -19.12 -12.66
N ARG A 24 3.63 -19.13 -12.63
CA ARG A 24 4.49 -19.80 -13.62
C ARG A 24 4.79 -21.27 -13.28
N GLY A 25 4.10 -21.86 -12.31
CA GLY A 25 4.22 -23.26 -11.95
C GLY A 25 5.42 -23.60 -11.05
N HIS A 26 6.09 -22.61 -10.46
CA HIS A 26 7.13 -22.87 -9.48
C HIS A 26 6.52 -23.22 -8.11
N LEU A 27 7.15 -24.15 -7.41
CA LEU A 27 6.85 -24.41 -6.00
C LEU A 27 7.60 -23.38 -5.16
N VAL A 28 6.86 -22.46 -4.54
CA VAL A 28 7.44 -21.33 -3.81
C VAL A 28 7.15 -21.40 -2.32
N SER A 29 8.21 -21.53 -1.52
CA SER A 29 8.18 -21.34 -0.06
C SER A 29 8.83 -20.01 0.31
N VAL A 30 8.49 -19.45 1.47
CA VAL A 30 9.10 -18.24 2.01
C VAL A 30 9.75 -18.59 3.35
N GLU A 31 10.91 -18.01 3.64
CA GLU A 31 11.52 -18.00 4.98
C GLU A 31 11.89 -16.56 5.37
N PHE A 32 11.66 -16.22 6.64
CA PHE A 32 12.14 -14.98 7.23
C PHE A 32 13.61 -15.08 7.61
N ASP A 33 14.40 -14.09 7.17
CA ASP A 33 15.78 -13.88 7.57
C ASP A 33 15.84 -13.39 9.03
N ILE A 34 15.85 -14.35 9.96
CA ILE A 34 15.86 -14.15 11.43
C ILE A 34 17.28 -14.38 11.97
N SER A 35 17.87 -15.53 11.67
CA SER A 35 19.24 -15.92 12.02
C SER A 35 19.83 -16.85 10.97
N ASP A 36 21.15 -17.00 11.01
CA ASP A 36 21.89 -17.89 10.10
C ASP A 36 21.38 -19.34 10.23
N SER A 37 21.23 -19.83 11.47
CA SER A 37 20.73 -21.19 11.75
C SER A 37 19.31 -21.42 11.21
N VAL A 38 18.44 -20.42 11.25
CA VAL A 38 17.06 -20.51 10.71
C VAL A 38 17.11 -20.58 9.18
N THR A 39 18.00 -19.82 8.56
CA THR A 39 18.20 -19.80 7.11
C THR A 39 18.77 -21.13 6.61
N GLU A 40 19.78 -21.66 7.29
CA GLU A 40 20.40 -22.96 7.00
C GLU A 40 19.38 -24.10 7.13
N GLU A 41 18.59 -24.11 8.21
CA GLU A 41 17.53 -25.10 8.42
C GLU A 41 16.48 -25.03 7.30
N ALA A 42 16.03 -23.84 6.92
CA ALA A 42 15.05 -23.67 5.85
C ALA A 42 15.57 -24.15 4.49
N ALA A 43 16.83 -23.84 4.17
CA ALA A 43 17.48 -24.34 2.95
C ALA A 43 17.57 -25.88 2.97
N SER A 44 17.92 -26.48 4.11
CA SER A 44 17.97 -27.94 4.27
C SER A 44 16.58 -28.60 4.14
N LEU A 45 15.57 -28.08 4.83
CA LEU A 45 14.21 -28.63 4.85
C LEU A 45 13.50 -28.53 3.50
N PHE A 46 13.69 -27.42 2.79
CA PHE A 46 13.03 -27.17 1.50
C PHE A 46 13.83 -27.70 0.31
N ALA A 47 15.14 -27.88 0.45
CA ALA A 47 16.10 -28.21 -0.60
C ALA A 47 15.83 -27.41 -1.91
N PRO A 48 15.90 -26.07 -1.88
CA PRO A 48 15.59 -25.24 -3.03
C PRO A 48 16.55 -25.49 -4.19
N ASP A 49 16.02 -25.46 -5.41
CA ASP A 49 16.84 -25.38 -6.62
C ASP A 49 17.47 -23.97 -6.73
N LEU A 50 16.74 -22.96 -6.26
CA LEU A 50 17.11 -21.55 -6.32
C LEU A 50 16.60 -20.80 -5.09
N ILE A 51 17.44 -19.92 -4.52
CA ILE A 51 17.03 -18.95 -3.50
C ILE A 51 16.91 -17.58 -4.15
N VAL A 52 15.81 -16.88 -3.91
CA VAL A 52 15.63 -15.48 -4.32
C VAL A 52 15.43 -14.63 -3.07
N ALA A 53 16.23 -13.60 -2.92
CA ALA A 53 16.29 -12.72 -1.76
C ALA A 53 15.79 -11.32 -2.12
N PRO A 54 14.47 -11.07 -2.07
CA PRO A 54 13.88 -9.81 -2.52
C PRO A 54 14.07 -8.64 -1.55
N TYR A 55 14.32 -8.92 -0.28
CA TYR A 55 14.47 -7.89 0.74
C TYR A 55 15.24 -8.47 1.94
N LEU A 56 16.53 -8.17 2.03
CA LEU A 56 17.38 -8.59 3.13
C LEU A 56 17.90 -7.40 3.95
N ARG A 57 18.30 -7.69 5.18
CA ARG A 57 19.02 -6.75 6.07
C ARG A 57 20.33 -7.33 6.59
N ARG A 58 20.58 -8.61 6.35
CA ARG A 58 21.79 -9.34 6.71
C ARG A 58 22.33 -10.05 5.48
N ALA A 59 23.61 -10.40 5.52
CA ALA A 59 24.19 -11.28 4.52
C ALA A 59 23.57 -12.69 4.64
N ILE A 60 23.41 -13.37 3.51
CA ILE A 60 23.06 -14.80 3.49
C ILE A 60 24.29 -15.58 4.01
N PRO A 61 24.13 -16.60 4.87
CA PRO A 61 25.25 -17.40 5.37
C PRO A 61 26.04 -18.09 4.26
N GLU A 62 27.37 -18.15 4.41
CA GLU A 62 28.29 -18.81 3.47
C GLU A 62 27.97 -20.29 3.24
N SER A 63 27.56 -20.97 4.30
CA SER A 63 27.05 -22.35 4.29
C SER A 63 25.88 -22.56 3.34
N VAL A 64 25.12 -21.50 3.01
CA VAL A 64 23.96 -21.56 2.11
C VAL A 64 24.35 -21.15 0.69
N TRP A 65 24.91 -19.96 0.48
CA TRP A 65 25.15 -19.46 -0.88
C TRP A 65 26.29 -20.16 -1.62
N GLN A 66 27.18 -20.89 -0.94
CA GLN A 66 28.15 -21.74 -1.61
C GLN A 66 27.54 -23.02 -2.20
N HIS A 67 26.37 -23.45 -1.70
CA HIS A 67 25.76 -24.75 -2.03
C HIS A 67 24.52 -24.60 -2.90
N THR A 68 23.80 -23.49 -2.76
CA THR A 68 22.62 -23.14 -3.56
C THR A 68 22.82 -21.77 -4.18
N VAL A 69 22.47 -21.62 -5.45
CA VAL A 69 22.46 -20.29 -6.09
C VAL A 69 21.46 -19.38 -5.37
N CYS A 70 21.97 -18.27 -4.86
CA CYS A 70 21.19 -17.24 -4.18
C CYS A 70 21.19 -15.97 -5.02
N LEU A 71 20.02 -15.51 -5.45
CA LEU A 71 19.84 -14.29 -6.22
C LEU A 71 19.30 -13.17 -5.33
N ILE A 72 20.07 -12.11 -5.15
CA ILE A 72 19.72 -10.93 -4.35
C ILE A 72 19.13 -9.87 -5.27
N VAL A 73 18.00 -9.29 -4.88
CA VAL A 73 17.38 -8.16 -5.57
C VAL A 73 17.90 -6.87 -4.97
N HIS A 74 18.78 -6.19 -5.70
CA HIS A 74 19.34 -4.89 -5.33
C HIS A 74 18.55 -3.75 -5.99
N PRO A 75 17.94 -2.82 -5.25
CA PRO A 75 17.17 -1.70 -5.81
C PRO A 75 18.09 -0.57 -6.33
N GLY A 76 19.06 -0.94 -7.16
CA GLY A 76 20.07 -0.07 -7.77
C GLY A 76 20.45 -0.52 -9.19
N LEU A 77 21.04 0.41 -9.94
CA LEU A 77 21.64 0.13 -11.25
C LEU A 77 22.80 -0.88 -11.11
N GLU A 78 23.16 -1.52 -12.23
CA GLU A 78 24.32 -2.41 -12.23
C GLU A 78 25.59 -1.67 -11.76
N GLY A 79 26.26 -2.26 -10.77
CA GLY A 79 27.45 -1.67 -10.14
C GLY A 79 27.15 -0.73 -8.98
N ASP A 80 25.90 -0.31 -8.76
CA ASP A 80 25.52 0.34 -7.49
C ASP A 80 25.53 -0.69 -6.36
N ARG A 81 26.07 -0.32 -5.20
CA ARG A 81 26.22 -1.21 -4.05
C ARG A 81 25.87 -0.49 -2.75
N GLY A 82 25.30 -1.22 -1.80
CA GLY A 82 25.10 -0.75 -0.44
C GLY A 82 23.62 -0.55 -0.05
N PRO A 83 23.37 -0.33 1.25
CA PRO A 83 22.05 -0.57 1.86
C PRO A 83 21.02 0.56 1.67
N SER A 84 21.35 1.60 0.91
CA SER A 84 20.54 2.83 0.80
C SER A 84 20.45 3.36 -0.64
N ALA A 85 20.45 2.45 -1.61
CA ALA A 85 20.46 2.74 -3.04
C ALA A 85 19.39 3.78 -3.46
N LEU A 86 18.11 3.52 -3.17
CA LEU A 86 17.02 4.46 -3.50
C LEU A 86 17.11 5.78 -2.73
N ASP A 87 17.52 5.76 -1.47
CA ASP A 87 17.71 6.98 -0.67
C ASP A 87 18.74 7.91 -1.33
N TRP A 88 19.89 7.37 -1.72
CA TRP A 88 20.92 8.10 -2.44
C TRP A 88 20.46 8.53 -3.83
N ALA A 89 19.73 7.69 -4.55
CA ALA A 89 19.21 8.04 -5.87
C ALA A 89 18.31 9.28 -5.81
N ILE A 90 17.44 9.37 -4.80
CA ILE A 90 16.56 10.53 -4.56
C ILE A 90 17.38 11.74 -4.11
N MET A 91 18.27 11.58 -3.12
CA MET A 91 19.09 12.68 -2.61
C MET A 91 20.00 13.29 -3.68
N ASN A 92 20.55 12.46 -4.57
CA ASN A 92 21.42 12.86 -5.67
C ASN A 92 20.64 13.25 -6.94
N GLN A 93 19.30 13.28 -6.89
CA GLN A 93 18.45 13.72 -7.99
C GLN A 93 18.72 12.97 -9.31
N ARG A 94 18.94 11.65 -9.20
CA ARG A 94 19.10 10.80 -10.38
C ARG A 94 17.84 10.88 -11.22
N THR A 95 17.98 11.02 -12.55
CA THR A 95 16.87 11.06 -13.50
C THR A 95 16.48 9.67 -14.02
N ALA A 96 17.39 8.70 -13.90
CA ALA A 96 17.17 7.29 -14.20
C ALA A 96 17.77 6.42 -13.10
N TRP A 97 17.14 5.28 -12.85
CA TRP A 97 17.57 4.29 -11.87
C TRP A 97 17.21 2.89 -12.35
N GLY A 98 17.37 1.88 -11.51
CA GLY A 98 17.06 0.50 -11.88
C GLY A 98 17.10 -0.46 -10.73
N VAL A 99 16.93 -1.73 -11.07
CA VAL A 99 17.07 -2.89 -10.20
C VAL A 99 18.05 -3.86 -10.85
N THR A 100 18.90 -4.47 -10.02
CA THR A 100 19.85 -5.49 -10.43
C THR A 100 19.59 -6.76 -9.64
N VAL A 101 19.50 -7.90 -10.32
CA VAL A 101 19.48 -9.22 -9.69
C VAL A 101 20.88 -9.80 -9.78
N LEU A 102 21.54 -9.92 -8.63
CA LEU A 102 22.94 -10.34 -8.52
C LEU A 102 23.06 -11.62 -7.71
N GLN A 103 24.08 -12.42 -7.97
CA GLN A 103 24.34 -13.62 -7.17
C GLN A 103 24.96 -13.24 -5.82
N ALA A 104 24.56 -13.91 -4.74
CA ALA A 104 25.23 -13.78 -3.46
C ALA A 104 26.67 -14.32 -3.54
N GLU A 105 27.61 -13.58 -2.94
CA GLU A 105 28.99 -13.99 -2.70
C GLU A 105 29.49 -13.33 -1.40
N SER A 106 30.77 -13.54 -1.05
CA SER A 106 31.35 -13.02 0.19
C SER A 106 31.28 -11.49 0.35
N GLU A 107 31.35 -10.75 -0.75
CA GLU A 107 31.34 -9.28 -0.73
C GLU A 107 29.94 -8.74 -1.07
N MET A 108 29.40 -7.86 -0.22
CA MET A 108 28.03 -7.36 -0.32
C MET A 108 27.78 -6.63 -1.65
N ASP A 109 26.74 -7.03 -2.37
CA ASP A 109 26.33 -6.50 -3.68
C ASP A 109 27.43 -6.54 -4.76
N ALA A 110 28.44 -7.39 -4.62
CA ALA A 110 29.57 -7.47 -5.57
C ALA A 110 29.43 -8.60 -6.62
N GLY A 111 28.47 -9.50 -6.40
CA GLY A 111 28.34 -10.70 -7.21
C GLY A 111 27.95 -10.46 -8.66
N PRO A 112 28.14 -11.49 -9.51
CA PRO A 112 27.81 -11.40 -10.93
C PRO A 112 26.31 -11.17 -11.16
N VAL A 113 26.00 -10.35 -12.15
CA VAL A 113 24.65 -9.92 -12.52
C VAL A 113 23.97 -10.98 -13.37
N TRP A 114 22.76 -11.36 -12.96
CA TRP A 114 21.89 -12.31 -13.65
C TRP A 114 20.89 -11.63 -14.58
N ALA A 115 20.38 -10.48 -14.16
CA ALA A 115 19.47 -9.63 -14.94
C ALA A 115 19.41 -8.23 -14.31
N SER A 116 18.98 -7.25 -15.11
CA SER A 116 18.74 -5.89 -14.64
C SER A 116 17.58 -5.26 -15.40
N ALA A 117 16.94 -4.27 -14.79
CA ALA A 117 15.87 -3.51 -15.42
C ALA A 117 15.92 -2.04 -14.94
N ASN A 118 15.82 -1.11 -15.89
CA ASN A 118 15.94 0.32 -15.62
C ASN A 118 14.58 1.02 -15.68
N PHE A 119 14.48 2.18 -15.02
CA PHE A 119 13.29 3.02 -15.04
C PHE A 119 13.64 4.51 -14.88
N ALA A 120 12.73 5.39 -15.33
CA ALA A 120 12.84 6.83 -15.12
C ALA A 120 12.46 7.19 -13.66
N MET A 121 13.21 8.08 -13.05
CA MET A 121 12.95 8.53 -11.67
C MET A 121 11.89 9.62 -11.66
N ARG A 122 10.81 9.40 -10.89
CA ARG A 122 9.84 10.45 -10.54
C ARG A 122 10.29 11.25 -9.33
N ALA A 123 9.83 12.49 -9.24
CA ALA A 123 9.87 13.29 -8.02
C ALA A 123 8.81 12.77 -7.03
N ALA A 124 9.10 11.66 -6.36
CA ALA A 124 8.18 10.97 -5.48
C ALA A 124 8.88 10.45 -4.22
N SER A 125 8.09 10.02 -3.23
CA SER A 125 8.60 9.36 -2.04
C SER A 125 9.31 8.05 -2.37
N LYS A 126 10.29 7.67 -1.54
CA LYS A 126 10.99 6.39 -1.64
C LYS A 126 10.02 5.22 -1.62
N ALA A 127 9.02 5.26 -0.73
CA ALA A 127 8.00 4.23 -0.66
C ALA A 127 7.19 4.12 -1.97
N SER A 128 6.85 5.23 -2.61
CA SER A 128 6.14 5.23 -3.89
C SER A 128 6.98 4.65 -5.02
N LEU A 129 8.25 5.08 -5.15
CA LEU A 129 9.19 4.54 -6.14
C LEU A 129 9.45 3.04 -5.93
N TYR A 130 9.52 2.61 -4.66
CA TYR A 130 9.69 1.20 -4.33
C TYR A 130 8.49 0.35 -4.78
N ARG A 131 7.27 0.83 -4.54
CA ARG A 131 6.02 0.10 -4.83
C ARG A 131 5.65 0.06 -6.31
N ASN A 132 6.08 1.06 -7.07
CA ASN A 132 5.75 1.17 -8.48
C ASN A 132 6.96 0.72 -9.32
N GLU A 133 7.82 1.65 -9.72
CA GLU A 133 8.88 1.39 -10.69
C GLU A 133 9.87 0.33 -10.23
N THR A 134 10.29 0.38 -8.97
CA THR A 134 11.25 -0.60 -8.44
C THR A 134 10.63 -2.00 -8.39
N THR A 135 9.38 -2.13 -7.95
CA THR A 135 8.71 -3.45 -7.90
C THR A 135 8.47 -4.00 -9.31
N GLN A 136 8.09 -3.15 -10.28
CA GLN A 136 7.93 -3.54 -11.68
C GLN A 136 9.26 -4.03 -12.27
N ALA A 137 10.32 -3.23 -12.12
CA ALA A 137 11.66 -3.56 -12.61
C ALA A 137 12.22 -4.82 -11.92
N ALA A 138 12.07 -4.93 -10.60
CA ALA A 138 12.48 -6.11 -9.84
C ALA A 138 11.74 -7.37 -10.29
N THR A 139 10.44 -7.28 -10.55
CA THR A 139 9.66 -8.43 -11.04
C THR A 139 10.17 -8.86 -12.41
N ALA A 140 10.36 -7.93 -13.35
CA ALA A 140 10.91 -8.25 -14.66
C ALA A 140 12.31 -8.90 -14.58
N ALA A 141 13.22 -8.29 -13.81
CA ALA A 141 14.58 -8.79 -13.67
C ALA A 141 14.65 -10.15 -12.96
N VAL A 142 13.85 -10.39 -11.91
CA VAL A 142 13.80 -11.69 -11.22
C VAL A 142 13.28 -12.77 -12.14
N LEU A 143 12.20 -12.52 -12.89
CA LEU A 143 11.65 -13.50 -13.81
C LEU A 143 12.66 -13.86 -14.91
N GLN A 144 13.34 -12.86 -15.48
CA GLN A 144 14.41 -13.10 -16.44
C GLN A 144 15.58 -13.90 -15.84
N ALA A 145 16.00 -13.58 -14.61
CA ALA A 145 17.07 -14.30 -13.94
C ALA A 145 16.69 -15.77 -13.65
N VAL A 146 15.42 -16.04 -13.29
CA VAL A 146 14.89 -17.40 -13.12
C VAL A 146 14.86 -18.16 -14.44
N GLU A 147 14.50 -17.51 -15.55
CA GLU A 147 14.55 -18.09 -16.90
C GLU A 147 16.01 -18.44 -17.30
N HIS A 148 16.95 -17.52 -17.08
CA HIS A 148 18.38 -17.75 -17.28
C HIS A 148 18.89 -18.94 -16.46
N PHE A 149 18.50 -19.03 -15.18
CA PHE A 149 18.86 -20.14 -14.30
C PHE A 149 18.32 -21.46 -14.81
N THR A 150 17.04 -21.47 -15.23
CA THR A 150 16.38 -22.67 -15.77
C THR A 150 17.04 -23.16 -17.06
N ALA A 151 17.49 -22.24 -17.92
CA ALA A 151 18.16 -22.59 -19.18
C ALA A 151 19.53 -23.24 -18.98
N GLY A 152 20.22 -22.97 -17.87
CA GLY A 152 21.48 -23.61 -17.47
C GLY A 152 22.72 -23.27 -18.30
N ASN A 153 22.58 -22.42 -19.34
CA ASN A 153 23.67 -22.00 -20.23
C ASN A 153 24.03 -20.51 -20.12
N PHE A 154 23.33 -19.77 -19.25
CA PHE A 154 23.60 -18.36 -19.02
C PHE A 154 24.83 -18.19 -18.12
N VAL A 155 25.75 -17.31 -18.51
CA VAL A 155 26.96 -16.98 -17.74
C VAL A 155 26.82 -15.57 -17.17
N PRO A 156 26.52 -15.41 -15.87
CA PRO A 156 26.32 -14.11 -15.25
C PRO A 156 27.62 -13.29 -15.25
N GLN A 157 27.51 -11.99 -15.48
CA GLN A 157 28.66 -11.12 -15.74
C GLN A 157 28.94 -10.21 -14.55
N ARG A 158 30.23 -9.99 -14.25
CA ARG A 158 30.64 -8.94 -13.31
C ARG A 158 30.84 -7.63 -14.04
N LYS A 159 30.29 -6.54 -13.49
CA LYS A 159 30.60 -5.19 -13.95
C LYS A 159 32.02 -4.81 -13.53
N SER A 160 32.78 -4.21 -14.45
CA SER A 160 34.12 -3.69 -14.16
C SER A 160 34.10 -2.43 -13.28
N SER A 161 32.99 -1.68 -13.28
CA SER A 161 32.79 -0.49 -12.47
C SER A 161 31.72 -0.73 -11.42
N SER A 162 32.11 -0.70 -10.14
CA SER A 162 31.18 -0.75 -9.01
C SER A 162 31.42 0.41 -8.05
N GLN A 163 30.36 0.98 -7.48
CA GLN A 163 30.41 2.08 -6.53
C GLN A 163 29.69 1.69 -5.24
N TRP A 164 30.43 1.64 -4.13
CA TRP A 164 29.85 1.50 -2.80
C TRP A 164 29.25 2.82 -2.31
N GLN A 165 27.98 2.78 -1.90
CA GLN A 165 27.29 3.86 -1.23
C GLN A 165 27.07 3.51 0.26
N PRO A 166 27.51 4.36 1.20
CA PRO A 166 27.35 4.08 2.62
C PRO A 166 25.88 4.11 3.05
N LEU A 167 25.57 3.54 4.21
CA LEU A 167 24.27 3.74 4.86
C LEU A 167 24.06 5.25 5.09
N ILE A 168 22.94 5.79 4.57
CA ILE A 168 22.56 7.18 4.80
C ILE A 168 22.12 7.37 6.26
N LYS A 169 22.63 8.42 6.92
CA LYS A 169 22.38 8.73 8.33
C LYS A 169 21.42 9.91 8.47
N GLN A 170 20.89 10.15 9.67
CA GLN A 170 20.07 11.35 9.92
C GLN A 170 20.84 12.65 9.68
N ALA A 171 22.16 12.65 9.91
CA ALA A 171 23.02 13.81 9.61
C ALA A 171 23.01 14.19 8.12
N ASP A 172 22.83 13.23 7.22
CA ASP A 172 22.74 13.46 5.77
C ASP A 172 21.35 13.99 5.34
N ARG A 173 20.36 13.90 6.24
CA ARG A 173 18.94 14.24 5.98
C ARG A 173 18.52 15.57 6.61
N VAL A 174 19.41 16.23 7.34
CA VAL A 174 19.10 17.45 8.11
C VAL A 174 18.43 18.49 7.21
N ILE A 175 17.26 18.95 7.60
CA ILE A 175 16.60 20.09 6.98
C ILE A 175 17.08 21.37 7.66
N ASN A 176 17.61 22.30 6.87
CA ASN A 176 17.91 23.65 7.34
C ASN A 176 16.80 24.58 6.87
N TRP A 177 15.78 24.79 7.69
CA TRP A 177 14.62 25.62 7.34
C TRP A 177 14.97 27.07 6.99
N GLN A 178 16.14 27.57 7.38
CA GLN A 178 16.60 28.92 7.04
C GLN A 178 17.36 28.98 5.70
N ARG A 179 17.62 27.84 5.05
CA ARG A 179 18.44 27.77 3.82
C ARG A 179 17.86 26.88 2.73
N ASP A 180 17.15 25.82 3.11
CA ASP A 180 16.56 24.87 2.18
C ASP A 180 15.27 25.44 1.60
N ASP A 181 15.20 25.43 0.27
CA ASP A 181 13.98 25.66 -0.48
C ASP A 181 13.01 24.48 -0.37
N THR A 182 11.77 24.72 -0.78
CA THR A 182 10.68 23.74 -0.78
C THR A 182 11.09 22.44 -1.47
N ALA A 183 11.74 22.54 -2.62
CA ALA A 183 12.20 21.38 -3.39
C ALA A 183 13.22 20.53 -2.61
N SER A 184 14.16 21.17 -1.91
CA SER A 184 15.17 20.49 -1.09
C SER A 184 14.58 19.83 0.15
N VAL A 185 13.63 20.49 0.82
CA VAL A 185 12.88 19.90 1.94
C VAL A 185 12.10 18.68 1.47
N LEU A 186 11.33 18.80 0.38
CA LEU A 186 10.58 17.68 -0.21
C LEU A 186 11.51 16.52 -0.57
N ARG A 187 12.65 16.78 -1.20
CA ARG A 187 13.64 15.76 -1.55
C ARG A 187 14.15 14.98 -0.33
N LYS A 188 14.51 15.69 0.75
CA LYS A 188 14.99 15.07 1.99
C LYS A 188 13.93 14.20 2.64
N ILE A 189 12.68 14.69 2.71
CA ILE A 189 11.56 13.91 3.27
C ILE A 189 11.23 12.73 2.37
N ASN A 190 11.12 12.93 1.06
CA ASN A 190 10.85 11.87 0.08
C ASN A 190 11.89 10.74 0.14
N ALA A 191 13.18 11.04 0.30
CA ALA A 191 14.23 10.04 0.46
C ALA A 191 14.10 9.22 1.75
N ALA A 192 13.36 9.70 2.75
CA ALA A 192 13.18 9.05 4.05
C ALA A 192 11.75 8.54 4.29
N ASP A 193 10.81 8.84 3.40
CA ASP A 193 9.40 8.50 3.59
C ASP A 193 9.14 6.99 3.36
N GLY A 194 8.21 6.45 4.14
CA GLY A 194 8.07 5.03 4.48
C GLY A 194 8.88 4.70 5.73
N PHE A 195 10.20 4.87 5.65
CA PHE A 195 11.18 4.67 6.72
C PHE A 195 12.55 5.27 6.31
N PRO A 196 13.33 5.91 7.21
CA PRO A 196 13.08 6.10 8.64
C PRO A 196 12.32 7.37 9.02
N GLY A 197 12.01 8.23 8.05
CA GLY A 197 11.59 9.62 8.27
C GLY A 197 12.80 10.54 8.52
N VAL A 198 12.57 11.86 8.42
CA VAL A 198 13.61 12.87 8.69
C VAL A 198 13.47 13.37 10.12
N ALA A 199 14.52 13.22 10.93
CA ALA A 199 14.55 13.74 12.29
C ALA A 199 14.54 15.28 12.28
N ASP A 200 13.62 15.88 13.01
CA ASP A 200 13.42 17.33 13.11
C ASP A 200 12.70 17.66 14.43
N THR A 201 12.36 18.93 14.65
CA THR A 201 11.48 19.40 15.72
C THR A 201 10.25 20.11 15.15
N LEU A 202 9.10 19.87 15.76
CA LEU A 202 7.89 20.68 15.60
C LEU A 202 7.48 21.16 16.99
N PHE A 203 7.19 22.45 17.14
CA PHE A 203 6.88 23.06 18.44
C PHE A 203 7.93 22.71 19.51
N ASP A 204 9.21 22.77 19.12
CA ASP A 204 10.39 22.41 19.94
C ASP A 204 10.42 20.96 20.45
N GLN A 205 9.59 20.07 19.89
CA GLN A 205 9.54 18.67 20.27
C GLN A 205 10.11 17.76 19.17
N PRO A 206 11.00 16.80 19.52
CA PRO A 206 11.64 15.92 18.56
C PRO A 206 10.65 14.94 17.92
N CYS A 207 10.69 14.87 16.59
CA CYS A 207 9.87 13.96 15.80
C CYS A 207 10.57 13.56 14.50
N HIS A 208 9.98 12.60 13.80
CA HIS A 208 10.36 12.27 12.42
C HIS A 208 9.24 12.68 11.46
N LEU A 209 9.60 13.34 10.36
CA LEU A 209 8.69 13.86 9.35
C LEU A 209 8.45 12.86 8.21
N PHE A 210 7.21 12.80 7.71
CA PHE A 210 6.75 11.94 6.61
C PHE A 210 5.66 12.65 5.79
N ASP A 211 5.28 12.09 4.64
CA ASP A 211 4.08 12.48 3.88
C ASP A 211 4.09 13.98 3.52
N ALA A 212 5.16 14.39 2.83
CA ALA A 212 5.40 15.79 2.52
C ALA A 212 4.77 16.21 1.19
N TRP A 213 4.05 17.34 1.19
CA TRP A 213 3.39 17.89 0.00
C TRP A 213 3.78 19.36 -0.22
N PRO A 214 3.93 19.80 -1.48
CA PRO A 214 4.21 21.20 -1.79
C PRO A 214 3.03 22.12 -1.44
N GLU A 215 3.31 23.39 -1.15
CA GLU A 215 2.32 24.47 -1.03
C GLU A 215 2.69 25.65 -1.93
N ALA A 216 1.83 25.96 -2.89
CA ALA A 216 2.09 26.98 -3.89
C ALA A 216 1.76 28.40 -3.43
N THR A 217 0.82 28.59 -2.49
CA THR A 217 0.19 29.90 -2.20
C THR A 217 0.52 30.45 -0.82
N LEU A 218 0.40 29.63 0.23
CA LEU A 218 0.64 30.07 1.60
C LEU A 218 2.13 30.27 1.86
N ARG A 219 2.47 31.31 2.62
CA ARG A 219 3.85 31.70 2.95
C ARG A 219 3.92 32.15 4.41
N GLY A 220 5.12 32.12 4.98
CA GLY A 220 5.40 32.68 6.30
C GLY A 220 6.89 32.67 6.60
N ALA A 221 7.26 32.96 7.84
CA ALA A 221 8.66 32.96 8.26
C ALA A 221 9.26 31.53 8.19
N PRO A 222 10.43 31.33 7.58
CA PRO A 222 10.97 29.98 7.38
C PRO A 222 11.14 29.22 8.70
N GLY A 223 10.72 27.96 8.72
CA GLY A 223 10.72 27.08 9.88
C GLY A 223 9.49 27.18 10.79
N VAL A 224 8.60 28.16 10.58
CA VAL A 224 7.38 28.32 11.37
C VAL A 224 6.25 27.43 10.84
N VAL A 225 5.50 26.80 11.74
CA VAL A 225 4.23 26.14 11.40
C VAL A 225 3.15 27.21 11.27
N ILE A 226 2.58 27.36 10.07
CA ILE A 226 1.75 28.51 9.70
C ILE A 226 0.28 28.18 9.47
N ALA A 227 -0.04 26.91 9.21
CA ALA A 227 -1.42 26.48 9.02
C ALA A 227 -1.60 24.99 9.31
N GLN A 228 -2.85 24.57 9.43
CA GLN A 228 -3.25 23.16 9.46
C GLN A 228 -4.43 22.90 8.53
N ARG A 229 -4.50 21.68 8.01
CA ARG A 229 -5.60 21.18 7.20
C ARG A 229 -5.78 19.70 7.48
N GLU A 230 -6.90 19.36 8.11
CA GLU A 230 -7.31 17.98 8.40
C GLU A 230 -6.24 17.19 9.16
N THR A 231 -5.47 16.33 8.49
CA THR A 231 -4.40 15.52 9.11
C THR A 231 -3.03 16.21 9.10
N ALA A 232 -2.85 17.29 8.33
CA ALA A 232 -1.55 17.86 8.00
C ALA A 232 -1.28 19.22 8.66
N LEU A 233 0.00 19.47 8.97
CA LEU A 233 0.54 20.76 9.41
C LEU A 233 1.39 21.37 8.28
N LEU A 234 1.29 22.69 8.07
CA LEU A 234 2.05 23.42 7.06
C LEU A 234 3.23 24.15 7.69
N ARG A 235 4.46 23.89 7.23
CA ARG A 235 5.68 24.56 7.70
C ARG A 235 6.33 25.36 6.57
N ALA A 236 6.62 26.63 6.84
CA ALA A 236 7.22 27.52 5.86
C ALA A 236 8.69 27.18 5.58
N THR A 237 9.09 27.32 4.31
CA THR A 237 10.48 27.23 3.83
C THR A 237 10.96 28.61 3.38
N VAL A 238 12.18 28.73 2.85
CA VAL A 238 12.72 30.03 2.42
C VAL A 238 12.00 30.64 1.19
N ASP A 239 11.35 29.81 0.37
CA ASP A 239 10.69 30.20 -0.88
C ASP A 239 9.18 29.89 -0.89
N GLY A 240 8.68 29.17 0.11
CA GLY A 240 7.42 28.47 0.05
C GLY A 240 6.96 27.91 1.40
N ALA A 241 6.33 26.75 1.33
CA ALA A 241 5.99 25.94 2.47
C ALA A 241 5.81 24.47 2.05
N VAL A 242 5.91 23.57 3.03
CA VAL A 242 5.71 22.13 2.88
C VAL A 242 4.68 21.66 3.91
N TRP A 243 3.65 20.98 3.43
CA TRP A 243 2.71 20.26 4.27
C TRP A 243 3.34 18.97 4.76
N LEU A 244 3.08 18.62 6.02
CA LEU A 244 3.54 17.42 6.70
C LEU A 244 2.31 16.64 7.13
N GLY A 245 1.97 15.57 6.39
CA GLY A 245 0.77 14.78 6.67
C GLY A 245 0.93 13.88 7.88
N HIS A 246 2.14 13.35 8.11
CA HIS A 246 2.40 12.36 9.16
C HIS A 246 3.71 12.63 9.89
N VAL A 247 3.72 12.32 11.20
CA VAL A 247 4.92 12.41 12.04
C VAL A 247 5.03 11.21 12.98
N LYS A 248 6.23 10.96 13.49
CA LYS A 248 6.47 10.02 14.60
C LYS A 248 7.22 10.75 15.73
N ARG A 249 6.53 11.02 16.84
CA ARG A 249 7.16 11.56 18.06
C ARG A 249 8.02 10.50 18.74
N THR A 250 9.00 10.93 19.53
CA THR A 250 9.85 10.03 20.33
C THR A 250 8.99 9.15 21.24
N GLY A 251 9.25 7.84 21.27
CA GLY A 251 8.47 6.88 22.06
C GLY A 251 7.05 6.61 21.56
N SER A 252 6.66 7.18 20.41
CA SER A 252 5.32 7.05 19.84
C SER A 252 5.33 6.27 18.51
N ILE A 253 4.16 6.15 17.91
CA ILE A 253 3.93 5.53 16.61
C ILE A 253 3.72 6.62 15.56
N LYS A 254 3.76 6.24 14.27
CA LYS A 254 3.53 7.20 13.18
C LYS A 254 2.05 7.56 13.12
N LEU A 255 1.71 8.84 13.19
CA LEU A 255 0.34 9.35 13.24
C LEU A 255 0.15 10.57 12.31
N PRO A 256 -1.10 10.91 11.94
CA PRO A 256 -1.43 12.22 11.39
C PRO A 256 -0.77 13.34 12.19
N ALA A 257 -0.18 14.34 11.52
CA ALA A 257 0.57 15.41 12.18
C ALA A 257 -0.29 16.19 13.18
N THR A 258 -1.54 16.50 12.80
CA THR A 258 -2.50 17.20 13.67
C THR A 258 -2.96 16.34 14.86
N LEU A 259 -2.93 15.01 14.75
CA LEU A 259 -3.23 14.12 15.87
C LEU A 259 -2.03 13.97 16.82
N ALA A 260 -0.83 13.85 16.27
CA ALA A 260 0.39 13.69 17.05
C ALA A 260 0.71 14.93 17.90
N PHE A 261 0.33 16.11 17.42
CA PHE A 261 0.49 17.41 18.06
C PHE A 261 -0.88 18.08 18.33
N ALA A 262 -1.87 17.32 18.80
CA ALA A 262 -3.24 17.80 18.94
C ALA A 262 -3.37 19.05 19.82
N GLN A 263 -2.59 19.14 20.90
CA GLN A 263 -2.61 20.30 21.80
C GLN A 263 -2.03 21.55 21.13
N GLU A 264 -0.89 21.41 20.46
CA GLU A 264 -0.19 22.50 19.79
C GLU A 264 -0.96 22.97 18.55
N ALA A 265 -1.47 22.01 17.77
CA ALA A 265 -2.28 22.25 16.59
C ALA A 265 -3.55 23.05 16.91
N ALA A 266 -4.12 22.96 18.12
CA ALA A 266 -5.29 23.75 18.50
C ALA A 266 -5.10 25.28 18.37
N THR A 267 -3.84 25.75 18.40
CA THR A 267 -3.48 27.16 18.23
C THR A 267 -3.03 27.53 16.82
N VAL A 268 -2.87 26.54 15.94
CA VAL A 268 -2.44 26.74 14.56
C VAL A 268 -3.65 27.12 13.69
N PRO A 269 -3.57 28.17 12.85
CA PRO A 269 -4.68 28.58 11.98
C PRO A 269 -5.15 27.45 11.04
N HIS A 270 -6.46 27.27 10.91
CA HIS A 270 -7.03 26.38 9.91
C HIS A 270 -7.02 27.03 8.53
N ALA A 271 -6.60 26.28 7.51
CA ALA A 271 -6.67 26.69 6.11
C ALA A 271 -7.53 25.69 5.30
N PRO A 272 -8.85 25.62 5.52
CA PRO A 272 -9.72 24.67 4.82
C PRO A 272 -9.79 24.96 3.32
N LEU A 273 -10.10 23.94 2.53
CA LEU A 273 -10.53 24.13 1.15
C LEU A 273 -12.05 24.40 1.14
N PRO A 274 -12.55 25.24 0.21
CA PRO A 274 -13.96 25.64 0.19
C PRO A 274 -14.90 24.49 -0.19
N ASP A 275 -14.42 23.54 -0.98
CA ASP A 275 -15.19 22.43 -1.53
C ASP A 275 -14.26 21.24 -1.86
N TRP A 276 -14.80 20.27 -2.60
CA TRP A 276 -14.09 19.05 -2.98
C TRP A 276 -13.38 19.14 -4.32
N TRP A 277 -13.51 20.22 -5.08
CA TRP A 277 -12.87 20.33 -6.39
C TRP A 277 -11.35 20.24 -6.25
N ARG A 278 -10.69 19.60 -7.20
CA ARG A 278 -9.23 19.58 -7.23
C ARG A 278 -8.69 21.01 -7.25
N ALA A 279 -7.80 21.31 -6.31
CA ALA A 279 -7.16 22.60 -6.23
C ALA A 279 -6.39 22.92 -7.53
N PRO A 280 -6.49 24.14 -8.06
CA PRO A 280 -5.84 24.52 -9.33
C PRO A 280 -4.33 24.69 -9.20
N ALA A 281 -3.81 24.74 -7.96
CA ALA A 281 -2.39 24.86 -7.66
C ALA A 281 -1.97 23.82 -6.61
N PRO A 282 -0.69 23.41 -6.58
CA PRO A 282 -0.19 22.44 -5.61
C PRO A 282 -0.46 22.87 -4.16
N THR A 283 -1.17 22.01 -3.44
CA THR A 283 -1.46 22.15 -2.00
C THR A 283 -1.80 20.76 -1.45
N TRP A 284 -1.82 20.58 -0.13
CA TRP A 284 -2.23 19.31 0.46
C TRP A 284 -3.74 19.11 0.34
N GLN A 285 -4.17 18.16 -0.48
CA GLN A 285 -5.57 17.83 -0.68
C GLN A 285 -5.69 16.31 -0.77
N ASP A 286 -6.07 15.70 0.34
CA ASP A 286 -6.23 14.25 0.43
C ASP A 286 -7.53 13.76 -0.20
N ILE A 287 -8.54 14.61 -0.41
CA ILE A 287 -9.78 14.27 -1.13
C ILE A 287 -10.04 15.34 -2.19
N ALA A 288 -10.17 14.91 -3.44
CA ALA A 288 -10.33 15.81 -4.58
C ALA A 288 -11.31 15.24 -5.61
N TYR A 289 -12.07 16.10 -6.28
CA TYR A 289 -13.04 15.76 -7.29
C TYR A 289 -12.76 16.49 -8.61
N GLU A 290 -12.97 15.80 -9.71
CA GLU A 290 -12.86 16.31 -11.08
C GLU A 290 -14.02 15.78 -11.93
N GLU A 291 -14.36 16.51 -13.00
CA GLU A 291 -15.35 16.08 -14.00
C GLU A 291 -14.71 16.11 -15.40
N ALA A 292 -15.05 15.12 -16.23
CA ALA A 292 -14.78 15.15 -17.66
C ALA A 292 -15.98 14.60 -18.43
N GLY A 293 -16.73 15.50 -19.07
CA GLY A 293 -18.04 15.16 -19.66
C GLY A 293 -18.98 14.63 -18.59
N ASP A 294 -19.64 13.50 -18.86
CA ASP A 294 -20.59 12.87 -17.94
C ASP A 294 -19.93 11.94 -16.90
N VAL A 295 -18.62 12.07 -16.68
CA VAL A 295 -17.86 11.25 -15.70
C VAL A 295 -17.35 12.13 -14.57
N GLY A 296 -17.69 11.76 -13.33
CA GLY A 296 -17.10 12.31 -12.12
C GLY A 296 -15.98 11.41 -11.59
N TYR A 297 -14.89 12.00 -11.14
CA TYR A 297 -13.72 11.32 -10.57
C TYR A 297 -13.51 11.80 -9.15
N LEU A 298 -13.76 10.95 -8.15
CA LEU A 298 -13.50 11.22 -6.74
C LEU A 298 -12.22 10.52 -6.31
N HIS A 299 -11.23 11.30 -5.91
CA HIS A 299 -9.92 10.84 -5.47
C HIS A 299 -9.80 10.91 -3.95
N PHE A 300 -9.11 9.93 -3.35
CA PHE A 300 -8.69 10.00 -1.96
C PHE A 300 -7.27 9.44 -1.75
N GLU A 301 -6.33 10.28 -1.32
CA GLU A 301 -4.92 9.95 -1.09
C GLU A 301 -4.64 9.82 0.41
N PHE A 302 -5.22 8.80 1.02
CA PHE A 302 -4.95 8.49 2.43
C PHE A 302 -3.60 7.78 2.56
N TYR A 303 -2.71 8.34 3.37
CA TYR A 303 -1.36 7.82 3.55
C TYR A 303 -1.35 6.35 4.00
N ASN A 304 -0.58 5.51 3.30
CA ASN A 304 -0.59 4.04 3.40
C ASN A 304 -1.96 3.36 3.18
N GLY A 305 -2.95 4.04 2.58
CA GLY A 305 -4.30 3.54 2.38
C GLY A 305 -5.08 3.29 3.67
N ALA A 306 -4.60 3.78 4.82
CA ALA A 306 -5.23 3.59 6.11
C ALA A 306 -6.33 4.65 6.31
N MET A 307 -7.56 4.20 6.60
CA MET A 307 -8.74 5.06 6.65
C MET A 307 -9.21 5.25 8.08
N SER A 308 -8.88 6.39 8.70
CA SER A 308 -9.35 6.69 10.06
C SER A 308 -10.85 6.98 10.06
N THR A 309 -11.49 6.96 11.23
CA THR A 309 -12.91 7.31 11.39
C THR A 309 -13.24 8.64 10.68
N ARG A 310 -12.48 9.71 10.97
CA ARG A 310 -12.66 11.03 10.36
C ARG A 310 -12.42 11.03 8.84
N GLN A 311 -11.44 10.27 8.35
CA GLN A 311 -11.20 10.15 6.91
C GLN A 311 -12.34 9.44 6.19
N CYS A 312 -12.90 8.37 6.77
CA CYS A 312 -14.09 7.69 6.24
C CYS A 312 -15.30 8.65 6.20
N GLU A 313 -15.54 9.41 7.26
CA GLU A 313 -16.63 10.39 7.34
C GLU A 313 -16.48 11.51 6.29
N ARG A 314 -15.27 12.04 6.12
CA ARG A 314 -14.98 13.06 5.09
C ARG A 314 -15.14 12.51 3.68
N LEU A 315 -14.63 11.30 3.41
CA LEU A 315 -14.79 10.66 2.11
C LEU A 315 -16.26 10.34 1.82
N ARG A 316 -17.03 9.92 2.82
CA ARG A 316 -18.48 9.74 2.68
C ARG A 316 -19.16 11.07 2.35
N THR A 317 -18.79 12.14 3.01
CA THR A 317 -19.33 13.48 2.74
C THR A 317 -19.02 13.93 1.31
N ALA A 318 -17.78 13.72 0.84
CA ALA A 318 -17.37 14.01 -0.53
C ALA A 318 -18.10 13.12 -1.55
N LEU A 319 -18.30 11.84 -1.24
CA LEU A 319 -19.05 10.90 -2.07
C LEU A 319 -20.51 11.32 -2.22
N LEU A 320 -21.19 11.64 -1.11
CA LEU A 320 -22.57 12.12 -1.14
C LEU A 320 -22.71 13.43 -1.94
N TRP A 321 -21.72 14.32 -1.86
CA TRP A 321 -21.66 15.53 -2.68
C TRP A 321 -21.43 15.19 -4.17
N ALA A 322 -20.52 14.28 -4.48
CA ALA A 322 -20.22 13.83 -5.85
C ALA A 322 -21.43 13.14 -6.52
N GLN A 323 -22.26 12.45 -5.74
CA GLN A 323 -23.50 11.82 -6.22
C GLN A 323 -24.58 12.84 -6.65
N GLN A 324 -24.50 14.09 -6.16
CA GLN A 324 -25.42 15.16 -6.57
C GLN A 324 -24.98 15.84 -7.87
N ARG A 325 -23.79 15.51 -8.38
CA ARG A 325 -23.27 16.09 -9.62
C ARG A 325 -24.00 15.52 -10.84
N PRO A 326 -24.17 16.30 -11.91
CA PRO A 326 -24.90 15.88 -13.11
C PRO A 326 -24.06 14.93 -14.00
N THR A 327 -23.38 13.97 -13.39
CA THR A 327 -22.57 12.95 -14.06
C THR A 327 -23.33 11.63 -14.06
N ARG A 328 -23.04 10.77 -15.03
CA ARG A 328 -23.69 9.47 -15.25
C ARG A 328 -22.84 8.29 -14.77
N VAL A 329 -21.52 8.51 -14.68
CA VAL A 329 -20.54 7.56 -14.16
C VAL A 329 -19.75 8.24 -13.06
N LEU A 330 -19.58 7.56 -11.93
CA LEU A 330 -18.77 8.02 -10.81
C LEU A 330 -17.62 7.04 -10.56
N VAL A 331 -16.40 7.50 -10.78
CA VAL A 331 -15.19 6.73 -10.56
C VAL A 331 -14.58 7.13 -9.22
N LEU A 332 -14.44 6.16 -8.32
CA LEU A 332 -13.76 6.30 -7.05
C LEU A 332 -12.32 5.80 -7.18
N LEU A 333 -11.38 6.73 -7.15
CA LEU A 333 -9.95 6.51 -7.20
C LEU A 333 -9.38 6.65 -5.78
N GLY A 334 -8.66 5.63 -5.32
CA GLY A 334 -7.84 5.79 -4.13
C GLY A 334 -6.53 6.52 -4.44
N GLY A 335 -5.58 6.35 -3.54
CA GLY A 335 -4.27 6.97 -3.65
C GLY A 335 -3.40 6.34 -4.74
N HIS A 336 -2.32 7.03 -5.07
CA HIS A 336 -1.33 6.58 -6.04
C HIS A 336 -0.72 5.23 -5.66
N ASP A 337 -0.38 5.05 -4.38
CA ASP A 337 0.32 3.84 -3.90
C ASP A 337 -0.63 2.78 -3.32
N PHE A 338 -1.78 3.21 -2.82
CA PHE A 338 -2.78 2.35 -2.20
C PHE A 338 -4.17 2.82 -2.55
N TRP A 339 -5.04 1.89 -2.93
CA TRP A 339 -6.46 2.21 -3.03
C TRP A 339 -7.08 2.32 -1.63
N SER A 340 -7.03 1.24 -0.84
CA SER A 340 -7.39 1.23 0.57
C SER A 340 -6.87 -0.04 1.24
N ASN A 341 -6.40 0.08 2.49
CA ASN A 341 -6.05 -1.02 3.39
C ASN A 341 -7.05 -1.18 4.55
N GLY A 342 -8.19 -0.47 4.49
CA GLY A 342 -9.22 -0.49 5.52
C GLY A 342 -8.93 0.43 6.72
N ILE A 343 -9.46 0.04 7.89
CA ILE A 343 -9.42 0.84 9.13
C ILE A 343 -7.99 1.26 9.53
N HIS A 344 -7.87 2.42 10.19
CA HIS A 344 -6.56 3.02 10.49
C HIS A 344 -5.98 2.51 11.81
N LEU A 345 -5.29 1.37 11.73
CA LEU A 345 -4.72 0.68 12.88
C LEU A 345 -3.83 1.54 13.78
N ASN A 346 -3.05 2.48 13.23
CA ASN A 346 -2.25 3.39 14.07
C ASN A 346 -3.11 4.39 14.87
N VAL A 347 -4.17 4.94 14.29
CA VAL A 347 -5.08 5.87 15.01
C VAL A 347 -5.85 5.10 16.08
N ILE A 348 -6.29 3.87 15.75
CA ILE A 348 -6.90 2.94 16.70
C ILE A 348 -5.96 2.63 17.87
N GLU A 349 -4.69 2.28 17.60
CA GLU A 349 -3.72 1.98 18.65
C GLU A 349 -3.44 3.24 19.50
N ALA A 350 -3.29 4.41 18.87
CA ALA A 350 -3.08 5.67 19.58
C ALA A 350 -4.23 6.04 20.53
N ALA A 351 -5.47 5.67 20.21
CA ALA A 351 -6.60 5.89 21.11
C ALA A 351 -6.38 5.22 22.47
N SER A 352 -5.77 4.03 22.50
CA SER A 352 -5.43 3.35 23.77
C SER A 352 -4.23 3.96 24.51
N LEU A 353 -3.34 4.65 23.81
CA LEU A 353 -2.17 5.30 24.42
C LEU A 353 -2.51 6.62 25.11
N ASN A 354 -3.64 7.24 24.76
CA ASN A 354 -4.08 8.54 25.27
C ASN A 354 -5.25 8.44 26.26
N GLY A 355 -5.36 7.33 26.99
CA GLY A 355 -6.41 7.10 28.00
C GLY A 355 -7.79 6.74 27.43
N GLY A 356 -7.90 6.53 26.12
CA GLY A 356 -9.11 6.02 25.46
C GLY A 356 -9.07 4.50 25.24
N SER A 357 -9.93 4.02 24.34
CA SER A 357 -10.09 2.59 24.05
C SER A 357 -9.84 2.31 22.56
N ALA A 358 -8.90 1.40 22.28
CA ALA A 358 -8.72 0.90 20.92
C ALA A 358 -9.93 0.12 20.42
N ALA A 359 -10.70 -0.54 21.30
CA ALA A 359 -11.93 -1.21 20.90
C ALA A 359 -12.97 -0.18 20.40
N ASP A 360 -13.12 0.94 21.12
CA ASP A 360 -14.09 2.00 20.77
C ASP A 360 -13.70 2.74 19.50
N GLU A 361 -12.40 3.03 19.30
CA GLU A 361 -11.94 3.59 18.02
C GLU A 361 -12.10 2.57 16.89
N SER A 362 -11.87 1.26 17.12
CA SER A 362 -12.14 0.23 16.11
C SER A 362 -13.61 0.18 15.73
N TRP A 363 -14.50 0.24 16.72
CA TRP A 363 -15.96 0.25 16.51
C TRP A 363 -16.43 1.48 15.76
N ARG A 364 -15.93 2.67 16.11
CA ARG A 364 -16.22 3.90 15.36
C ARG A 364 -15.70 3.83 13.93
N ASN A 365 -14.47 3.35 13.75
CA ASN A 365 -13.84 3.31 12.43
C ASN A 365 -14.55 2.33 11.48
N ILE A 366 -14.93 1.13 11.95
CA ILE A 366 -15.66 0.17 11.10
C ILE A 366 -17.06 0.68 10.76
N ASN A 367 -17.75 1.37 11.68
CA ASN A 367 -19.05 1.98 11.39
C ASN A 367 -18.92 3.08 10.33
N ALA A 368 -17.92 3.97 10.44
CA ALA A 368 -17.69 5.01 9.45
C ALA A 368 -17.33 4.42 8.07
N MET A 369 -16.57 3.32 8.04
CA MET A 369 -16.24 2.61 6.80
C MET A 369 -17.49 1.93 6.18
N ASN A 370 -18.36 1.35 7.02
CA ASN A 370 -19.66 0.82 6.59
C ASN A 370 -20.60 1.92 6.09
N ASP A 371 -20.62 3.09 6.70
CA ASP A 371 -21.45 4.21 6.22
C ASP A 371 -20.98 4.71 4.84
N LEU A 372 -19.67 4.70 4.61
CA LEU A 372 -19.08 4.98 3.30
C LEU A 372 -19.46 3.89 2.28
N ALA A 373 -19.31 2.60 2.62
CA ALA A 373 -19.69 1.50 1.76
C ALA A 373 -21.18 1.56 1.41
N LEU A 374 -22.05 1.81 2.40
CA LEU A 374 -23.49 1.97 2.21
C LEU A 374 -23.81 3.08 1.21
N ALA A 375 -23.20 4.26 1.38
CA ALA A 375 -23.40 5.38 0.46
C ALA A 375 -23.00 5.01 -0.97
N PHE A 376 -21.96 4.18 -1.13
CA PHE A 376 -21.52 3.75 -2.45
C PHE A 376 -22.47 2.71 -3.07
N ILE A 377 -22.89 1.70 -2.30
CA ILE A 377 -23.85 0.65 -2.73
C ILE A 377 -25.19 1.26 -3.15
N THR A 378 -25.66 2.29 -2.46
CA THR A 378 -26.98 2.90 -2.71
C THR A 378 -26.96 3.96 -3.81
N THR A 379 -25.83 4.14 -4.51
CA THR A 379 -25.76 5.03 -5.67
C THR A 379 -26.51 4.41 -6.84
N THR A 380 -27.77 4.76 -7.08
CA THR A 380 -28.56 4.17 -8.19
C THR A 380 -28.64 5.03 -9.44
N GLN A 381 -28.27 6.30 -9.35
CA GLN A 381 -28.39 7.28 -10.45
C GLN A 381 -27.13 7.36 -11.33
N GLN A 382 -26.04 6.72 -10.89
CA GLN A 382 -24.76 6.67 -11.57
C GLN A 382 -24.25 5.23 -11.60
N ILE A 383 -23.52 4.87 -12.66
CA ILE A 383 -22.72 3.65 -12.62
C ILE A 383 -21.45 3.96 -11.85
N THR A 384 -21.16 3.16 -10.84
CA THR A 384 -20.04 3.35 -9.92
C THR A 384 -18.87 2.44 -10.28
N VAL A 385 -17.66 3.00 -10.26
CA VAL A 385 -16.42 2.28 -10.56
C VAL A 385 -15.43 2.46 -9.43
N ALA A 386 -14.86 1.37 -8.90
CA ALA A 386 -13.66 1.42 -8.09
C ALA A 386 -12.43 1.21 -8.98
N ALA A 387 -11.63 2.26 -9.18
CA ALA A 387 -10.41 2.19 -9.98
C ALA A 387 -9.19 2.00 -9.07
N ILE A 388 -8.71 0.76 -8.97
CA ILE A 388 -7.65 0.33 -8.07
C ILE A 388 -6.29 0.44 -8.78
N GLY A 389 -5.64 1.60 -8.63
CA GLY A 389 -4.29 1.85 -9.16
C GLY A 389 -3.15 1.47 -8.23
N GLY A 390 -3.42 1.36 -6.92
CA GLY A 390 -2.47 1.00 -5.87
C GLY A 390 -2.94 -0.22 -5.06
N ASN A 391 -2.06 -0.79 -4.25
CA ASN A 391 -2.37 -2.01 -3.48
C ASN A 391 -3.60 -1.82 -2.59
N THR A 392 -4.34 -2.92 -2.38
CA THR A 392 -5.51 -2.92 -1.51
C THR A 392 -5.51 -4.15 -0.61
N GLY A 393 -6.02 -4.01 0.61
CA GLY A 393 -6.06 -5.09 1.58
C GLY A 393 -7.20 -4.98 2.57
N ALA A 394 -7.53 -6.10 3.19
CA ALA A 394 -8.57 -6.22 4.22
C ALA A 394 -9.88 -5.55 3.77
N GLY A 395 -10.46 -4.69 4.62
CA GLY A 395 -11.70 -3.96 4.34
C GLY A 395 -11.64 -3.12 3.07
N GLY A 396 -10.46 -2.69 2.62
CA GLY A 396 -10.31 -1.97 1.35
C GLY A 396 -10.73 -2.81 0.14
N CYS A 397 -10.43 -4.11 0.13
CA CYS A 397 -10.86 -4.98 -0.98
C CYS A 397 -12.39 -5.10 -1.05
N PHE A 398 -13.07 -5.11 0.10
CA PHE A 398 -14.52 -5.26 0.19
C PHE A 398 -15.25 -3.93 -0.02
N LEU A 399 -14.69 -2.81 0.46
CA LEU A 399 -15.17 -1.48 0.11
C LEU A 399 -15.13 -1.24 -1.41
N ALA A 400 -14.07 -1.69 -2.10
CA ALA A 400 -14.02 -1.57 -3.57
C ALA A 400 -15.19 -2.31 -4.24
N ARG A 401 -15.63 -3.43 -3.67
CA ARG A 401 -16.75 -4.20 -4.21
C ARG A 401 -18.11 -3.54 -4.06
N ALA A 402 -18.23 -2.46 -3.29
CA ALA A 402 -19.44 -1.64 -3.25
C ALA A 402 -19.69 -0.91 -4.58
N ALA A 403 -18.69 -0.79 -5.45
CA ALA A 403 -18.86 -0.33 -6.82
C ALA A 403 -19.53 -1.38 -7.71
N ASP A 404 -20.21 -0.92 -8.78
CA ASP A 404 -20.71 -1.82 -9.82
C ASP A 404 -19.56 -2.53 -10.53
N GLN A 405 -18.52 -1.77 -10.90
CA GLN A 405 -17.33 -2.29 -11.58
C GLN A 405 -16.06 -2.03 -10.78
N VAL A 406 -15.15 -2.99 -10.78
CA VAL A 406 -13.83 -2.90 -10.15
C VAL A 406 -12.75 -3.11 -11.21
N TRP A 407 -12.05 -2.03 -11.54
CA TRP A 407 -10.96 -2.03 -12.52
C TRP A 407 -9.62 -1.93 -11.81
N VAL A 408 -8.73 -2.87 -12.07
CA VAL A 408 -7.49 -3.02 -11.30
C VAL A 408 -6.29 -2.94 -12.24
N ARG A 409 -5.27 -2.17 -11.86
CA ARG A 409 -3.99 -2.16 -12.58
C ARG A 409 -3.26 -3.48 -12.38
N ASP A 410 -2.67 -4.04 -13.45
CA ASP A 410 -1.97 -5.33 -13.44
C ASP A 410 -0.93 -5.45 -12.32
N GLY A 411 -0.22 -4.36 -12.03
CA GLY A 411 0.82 -4.34 -11.01
C GLY A 411 0.35 -4.39 -9.55
N VAL A 412 -0.97 -4.37 -9.30
CA VAL A 412 -1.57 -4.32 -7.96
C VAL A 412 -1.64 -5.70 -7.31
N MET A 413 -1.34 -5.72 -6.00
CA MET A 413 -1.63 -6.85 -5.13
C MET A 413 -2.86 -6.58 -4.26
N LEU A 414 -3.76 -7.55 -4.21
CA LEU A 414 -4.94 -7.55 -3.36
C LEU A 414 -4.77 -8.54 -2.20
N ASN A 415 -5.12 -8.14 -0.99
CA ASN A 415 -5.16 -9.03 0.18
C ASN A 415 -6.60 -9.10 0.74
N PRO A 416 -7.54 -9.78 0.06
CA PRO A 416 -8.96 -9.81 0.43
C PRO A 416 -9.25 -10.75 1.60
N HIS A 417 -8.58 -10.54 2.73
CA HIS A 417 -8.75 -11.34 3.93
C HIS A 417 -8.33 -10.56 5.19
N TYR A 418 -8.74 -11.06 6.35
CA TYR A 418 -8.37 -10.49 7.66
C TYR A 418 -7.49 -11.41 8.51
N LYS A 419 -6.96 -12.51 7.93
CA LYS A 419 -6.17 -13.51 8.67
C LYS A 419 -4.91 -12.96 9.33
N ASN A 420 -4.34 -11.88 8.81
CA ASN A 420 -3.19 -11.18 9.41
C ASN A 420 -3.57 -10.25 10.57
N MET A 421 -4.86 -10.00 10.79
CA MET A 421 -5.36 -9.05 11.77
C MET A 421 -6.25 -9.75 12.81
N GLY A 422 -5.77 -10.85 13.37
CA GLY A 422 -6.50 -11.59 14.40
C GLY A 422 -7.80 -12.24 13.91
N ASN A 423 -7.87 -12.53 12.60
CA ASN A 423 -9.04 -13.16 11.98
C ASN A 423 -10.35 -12.38 12.22
N LEU A 424 -10.31 -11.06 12.04
CA LEU A 424 -11.54 -10.26 11.98
C LEU A 424 -12.52 -10.91 11.00
N TYR A 425 -13.81 -10.84 11.33
CA TYR A 425 -14.86 -11.33 10.44
C TYR A 425 -14.93 -10.50 9.14
N GLY A 426 -14.67 -9.19 9.26
CA GLY A 426 -14.87 -8.22 8.18
C GLY A 426 -16.30 -7.69 8.14
N SER A 427 -16.48 -6.52 7.54
CA SER A 427 -17.81 -5.98 7.29
C SER A 427 -17.86 -5.39 5.87
N GLU A 428 -18.07 -4.09 5.70
CA GLU A 428 -18.17 -3.46 4.39
C GLU A 428 -19.23 -4.12 3.48
N TYR A 429 -20.24 -4.76 4.07
CA TYR A 429 -21.29 -5.52 3.39
C TYR A 429 -20.73 -6.68 2.54
N TRP A 430 -19.59 -7.26 2.92
CA TRP A 430 -18.99 -8.36 2.17
C TRP A 430 -19.94 -9.57 2.05
N THR A 431 -20.79 -9.82 3.05
CA THR A 431 -21.76 -10.92 3.05
C THR A 431 -22.89 -10.72 2.04
N TYR A 432 -23.16 -9.47 1.66
CA TYR A 432 -24.08 -9.12 0.58
C TYR A 432 -23.36 -9.07 -0.78
N LEU A 433 -22.20 -8.40 -0.85
CA LEU A 433 -21.51 -8.09 -2.11
C LEU A 433 -20.76 -9.27 -2.72
N LEU A 434 -20.03 -10.03 -1.90
CA LEU A 434 -19.10 -11.04 -2.40
C LEU A 434 -19.82 -12.30 -2.93
N PRO A 435 -20.80 -12.91 -2.22
CA PRO A 435 -21.48 -14.10 -2.72
C PRO A 435 -22.25 -13.88 -4.02
N ARG A 436 -22.80 -12.68 -4.24
CA ARG A 436 -23.48 -12.32 -5.50
C ARG A 436 -22.54 -12.34 -6.70
N ARG A 437 -21.25 -12.09 -6.45
CA ARG A 437 -20.26 -11.96 -7.51
C ARG A 437 -19.60 -13.29 -7.86
N VAL A 438 -19.17 -14.04 -6.85
CA VAL A 438 -18.36 -15.25 -7.04
C VAL A 438 -19.09 -16.53 -6.62
N GLY A 439 -20.29 -16.43 -6.05
CA GLY A 439 -20.99 -17.52 -5.39
C GLY A 439 -20.55 -17.70 -3.93
N PRO A 440 -21.39 -18.33 -3.09
CA PRO A 440 -21.14 -18.45 -1.64
C PRO A 440 -19.90 -19.27 -1.30
N GLU A 441 -19.62 -20.35 -2.03
CA GLU A 441 -18.46 -21.21 -1.79
C GLU A 441 -17.15 -20.49 -2.11
N ALA A 442 -17.07 -19.81 -3.26
CA ALA A 442 -15.89 -19.04 -3.63
C ALA A 442 -15.70 -17.82 -2.70
N ALA A 443 -16.79 -17.19 -2.26
CA ALA A 443 -16.72 -16.11 -1.28
C ALA A 443 -16.07 -16.59 0.03
N GLN A 444 -16.48 -17.75 0.53
CA GLN A 444 -15.84 -18.38 1.69
C GLN A 444 -14.37 -18.72 1.41
N ALA A 445 -14.04 -19.30 0.26
CA ALA A 445 -12.66 -19.63 -0.11
C ALA A 445 -11.75 -18.38 -0.14
N ILE A 446 -12.22 -17.26 -0.69
CA ILE A 446 -11.51 -15.98 -0.69
C ILE A 446 -11.25 -15.50 0.74
N MET A 447 -12.28 -15.48 1.59
CA MET A 447 -12.17 -15.03 2.99
C MET A 447 -11.24 -15.92 3.83
N HIS A 448 -11.08 -17.19 3.46
CA HIS A 448 -10.19 -18.14 4.13
C HIS A 448 -8.74 -18.08 3.61
N ASN A 449 -8.53 -17.70 2.36
CA ASN A 449 -7.22 -17.68 1.74
C ASN A 449 -6.37 -16.52 2.28
N ARG A 450 -5.21 -16.86 2.85
CA ARG A 450 -4.26 -15.90 3.42
C ARG A 450 -3.19 -15.44 2.42
N GLN A 451 -3.22 -15.95 1.19
CA GLN A 451 -2.28 -15.55 0.14
C GLN A 451 -2.74 -14.27 -0.57
N PRO A 452 -1.81 -13.40 -0.96
CA PRO A 452 -2.13 -12.25 -1.79
C PRO A 452 -2.57 -12.70 -3.20
N LEU A 453 -3.51 -11.97 -3.79
CA LEU A 453 -3.96 -12.15 -5.17
C LEU A 453 -3.32 -11.10 -6.07
N THR A 454 -2.85 -11.53 -7.24
CA THR A 454 -2.53 -10.60 -8.34
C THR A 454 -3.83 -10.03 -8.92
N ALA A 455 -3.75 -8.88 -9.60
CA ALA A 455 -4.88 -8.33 -10.34
C ALA A 455 -5.46 -9.34 -11.36
N GLN A 456 -4.59 -10.07 -12.06
CA GLN A 456 -5.00 -11.13 -12.99
C GLN A 456 -5.68 -12.30 -12.29
N GLY A 457 -5.16 -12.74 -11.14
CA GLY A 457 -5.78 -13.79 -10.34
C GLY A 457 -7.15 -13.39 -9.80
N ALA A 458 -7.29 -12.13 -9.37
CA ALA A 458 -8.58 -11.57 -8.94
C ALA A 458 -9.61 -11.54 -10.09
N LEU A 459 -9.18 -11.22 -11.31
CA LEU A 459 -10.04 -11.29 -12.49
C LEU A 459 -10.47 -12.73 -12.79
N GLN A 460 -9.54 -13.69 -12.75
CA GLN A 460 -9.80 -15.11 -13.04
C GLN A 460 -10.83 -15.74 -12.10
N ILE A 461 -10.82 -15.36 -10.82
CA ILE A 461 -11.80 -15.86 -9.83
C ILE A 461 -13.08 -15.02 -9.77
N GLY A 462 -13.22 -14.01 -10.64
CA GLY A 462 -14.40 -13.15 -10.72
C GLY A 462 -14.49 -12.07 -9.64
N LEU A 463 -13.46 -11.84 -8.82
CA LEU A 463 -13.47 -10.80 -7.78
C LEU A 463 -13.51 -9.39 -8.39
N THR A 464 -12.86 -9.20 -9.53
CA THR A 464 -12.76 -7.92 -10.25
C THR A 464 -13.38 -8.00 -11.65
N ASP A 465 -13.54 -6.85 -12.30
CA ASP A 465 -14.18 -6.72 -13.62
C ASP A 465 -13.16 -6.52 -14.74
N ALA A 466 -12.01 -5.91 -14.44
CA ALA A 466 -10.93 -5.71 -15.41
C ALA A 466 -9.55 -5.76 -14.75
N CYS A 467 -8.57 -6.27 -15.50
CA CYS A 467 -7.14 -6.17 -15.21
C CYS A 467 -6.50 -5.35 -16.33
N LEU A 468 -6.00 -4.17 -16.00
CA LEU A 468 -5.50 -3.18 -16.96
C LEU A 468 -3.98 -3.10 -16.89
N SER A 469 -3.31 -3.36 -18.02
CA SER A 469 -1.85 -3.31 -18.12
C SER A 469 -1.31 -1.88 -18.07
N GLY A 470 -0.02 -1.76 -17.74
CA GLY A 470 0.71 -0.50 -17.80
C GLY A 470 1.06 0.10 -16.44
N ASP A 471 1.76 1.23 -16.50
CA ASP A 471 2.11 2.03 -15.34
C ASP A 471 0.90 2.84 -14.81
N VAL A 472 1.12 3.67 -13.80
CA VAL A 472 0.05 4.47 -13.20
C VAL A 472 -0.56 5.47 -14.19
N ALA A 473 0.25 6.05 -15.09
CA ALA A 473 -0.23 7.03 -16.07
C ALA A 473 -1.08 6.35 -17.14
N ALA A 474 -0.61 5.22 -17.69
CA ALA A 474 -1.34 4.40 -18.64
C ALA A 474 -2.67 3.90 -18.03
N PHE A 475 -2.63 3.46 -16.78
CA PHE A 475 -3.85 3.07 -16.05
C PHE A 475 -4.85 4.23 -15.98
N ARG A 476 -4.44 5.43 -15.54
CA ARG A 476 -5.35 6.60 -15.46
C ARG A 476 -5.95 6.96 -16.82
N ALA A 477 -5.16 6.90 -17.89
CA ALA A 477 -5.65 7.15 -19.24
C ALA A 477 -6.69 6.11 -19.68
N GLU A 478 -6.46 4.83 -19.39
CA GLU A 478 -7.42 3.78 -19.72
C GLU A 478 -8.70 3.88 -18.88
N ILE A 479 -8.60 4.22 -17.59
CA ILE A 479 -9.77 4.48 -16.72
C ILE A 479 -10.63 5.60 -17.32
N ALA A 480 -10.03 6.71 -17.74
CA ALA A 480 -10.75 7.80 -18.39
C ALA A 480 -11.44 7.33 -19.68
N SER A 481 -10.72 6.59 -20.52
CA SER A 481 -11.23 6.05 -21.77
C SER A 481 -12.42 5.09 -21.55
N MET A 482 -12.29 4.15 -20.62
CA MET A 482 -13.36 3.20 -20.26
C MET A 482 -14.57 3.89 -19.64
N ALA A 483 -14.35 4.84 -18.73
CA ALA A 483 -15.43 5.57 -18.09
C ALA A 483 -16.20 6.45 -19.08
N THR A 484 -15.51 7.11 -20.02
CA THR A 484 -16.15 7.87 -21.10
C THR A 484 -16.95 6.95 -22.03
N ARG A 485 -16.41 5.77 -22.40
CA ARG A 485 -17.18 4.78 -23.18
C ARG A 485 -18.44 4.33 -22.45
N LEU A 486 -18.35 4.11 -21.15
CA LEU A 486 -19.47 3.72 -20.31
C LEU A 486 -20.52 4.82 -20.22
N ALA A 487 -20.10 6.08 -20.04
CA ALA A 487 -20.98 7.23 -19.98
C ALA A 487 -21.73 7.49 -21.30
N ASN A 488 -21.07 7.21 -22.44
CA ASN A 488 -21.64 7.38 -23.78
C ASN A 488 -22.37 6.13 -24.30
N ALA A 489 -22.47 5.06 -23.51
CA ALA A 489 -23.10 3.82 -23.95
C ALA A 489 -24.62 4.03 -24.16
N PRO A 490 -25.19 3.68 -25.33
CA PRO A 490 -26.64 3.82 -25.57
C PRO A 490 -27.51 3.06 -24.56
N ALA A 491 -27.00 1.96 -24.02
CA ALA A 491 -27.69 1.12 -23.03
C ALA A 491 -27.61 1.67 -21.58
N LEU A 492 -26.85 2.75 -21.32
CA LEU A 492 -26.64 3.25 -19.97
C LEU A 492 -27.94 3.61 -19.22
N PRO A 493 -28.97 4.24 -19.84
CA PRO A 493 -30.24 4.48 -19.15
C PRO A 493 -30.93 3.18 -18.69
N GLU A 494 -30.93 2.15 -19.53
CA GLU A 494 -31.48 0.83 -19.20
C GLU A 494 -30.68 0.16 -18.08
N GLN A 495 -29.35 0.23 -18.12
CA GLN A 495 -28.49 -0.30 -17.06
C GLN A 495 -28.75 0.35 -15.70
N LEU A 496 -28.95 1.67 -15.66
CA LEU A 496 -29.28 2.36 -14.41
C LEU A 496 -30.67 2.00 -13.88
N ALA A 497 -31.65 1.85 -14.77
CA ALA A 497 -32.98 1.39 -14.37
C ALA A 497 -32.92 -0.02 -13.79
N ALA A 498 -32.23 -0.95 -14.45
CA ALA A 498 -32.03 -2.32 -13.98
C ALA A 498 -31.25 -2.36 -12.64
N LYS A 499 -30.23 -1.50 -12.49
CA LYS A 499 -29.49 -1.35 -11.22
C LYS A 499 -30.41 -0.90 -10.08
N ALA A 500 -31.25 0.11 -10.33
CA ALA A 500 -32.18 0.62 -9.33
C ALA A 500 -33.23 -0.43 -8.93
N GLU A 501 -33.79 -1.13 -9.92
CA GLU A 501 -34.76 -2.21 -9.69
C GLU A 501 -34.14 -3.38 -8.91
N ALA A 502 -32.95 -3.84 -9.30
CA ALA A 502 -32.23 -4.89 -8.60
C ALA A 502 -31.96 -4.50 -7.14
N ARG A 503 -31.53 -3.25 -6.88
CA ARG A 503 -31.32 -2.77 -5.51
C ARG A 503 -32.61 -2.74 -4.70
N ALA A 504 -33.72 -2.29 -5.29
CA ALA A 504 -35.03 -2.30 -4.62
C ALA A 504 -35.51 -3.73 -4.32
N SER A 505 -35.34 -4.67 -5.26
CA SER A 505 -35.70 -6.08 -5.07
C SER A 505 -34.88 -6.73 -3.96
N ASP A 506 -33.57 -6.53 -3.98
CA ASP A 506 -32.69 -7.05 -2.94
C ASP A 506 -33.01 -6.46 -1.56
N GLU A 507 -33.31 -5.15 -1.48
CA GLU A 507 -33.68 -4.48 -0.23
C GLU A 507 -34.99 -5.05 0.35
N ALA A 508 -35.94 -5.39 -0.51
CA ALA A 508 -37.18 -6.06 -0.11
C ALA A 508 -36.96 -7.51 0.35
N ALA A 509 -35.98 -8.22 -0.25
CA ALA A 509 -35.66 -9.60 0.11
C ALA A 509 -34.89 -9.69 1.44
N LYS A 510 -33.85 -8.87 1.61
CA LYS A 510 -33.14 -8.67 2.87
C LYS A 510 -32.49 -7.29 2.86
N PRO A 511 -32.88 -6.38 3.77
CA PRO A 511 -32.37 -5.02 3.77
C PRO A 511 -30.87 -4.99 4.08
N LEU A 512 -30.16 -4.01 3.53
CA LEU A 512 -28.73 -3.84 3.80
C LEU A 512 -28.43 -3.69 5.30
N SER A 513 -29.35 -3.09 6.07
CA SER A 513 -29.23 -3.01 7.53
C SER A 513 -29.11 -4.39 8.21
N ALA A 514 -29.84 -5.39 7.74
CA ALA A 514 -29.76 -6.75 8.30
C ALA A 514 -28.40 -7.41 8.02
N TYR A 515 -27.83 -7.22 6.82
CA TYR A 515 -26.46 -7.69 6.52
C TYR A 515 -25.42 -7.00 7.41
N ARG A 516 -25.56 -5.68 7.58
CA ARG A 516 -24.69 -4.91 8.48
C ARG A 516 -24.80 -5.41 9.91
N ASP A 517 -26.00 -5.58 10.45
CA ASP A 517 -26.21 -5.99 11.83
C ASP A 517 -25.58 -7.36 12.12
N GLU A 518 -25.72 -8.31 11.19
CA GLU A 518 -25.09 -9.63 11.26
C GLU A 518 -23.55 -9.52 11.27
N GLU A 519 -22.95 -8.82 10.29
CA GLU A 519 -21.50 -8.59 10.24
C GLU A 519 -21.00 -7.88 11.50
N MET A 520 -21.73 -6.88 11.97
CA MET A 520 -21.35 -6.07 13.13
C MET A 520 -21.48 -6.84 14.44
N ALA A 521 -22.38 -7.82 14.55
CA ALA A 521 -22.43 -8.73 15.70
C ALA A 521 -21.17 -9.63 15.78
N HIS A 522 -20.57 -9.98 14.64
CA HIS A 522 -19.27 -10.65 14.60
C HIS A 522 -18.13 -9.69 14.93
N MET A 523 -18.09 -8.51 14.31
CA MET A 523 -17.05 -7.50 14.56
C MET A 523 -17.04 -7.03 16.02
N HIS A 524 -18.21 -6.88 16.64
CA HIS A 524 -18.33 -6.55 18.07
C HIS A 524 -17.62 -7.60 18.94
N ARG A 525 -17.82 -8.89 18.65
CA ARG A 525 -17.10 -9.97 19.35
C ARG A 525 -15.59 -9.91 19.11
N ASN A 526 -15.13 -9.52 17.92
CA ASN A 526 -13.71 -9.35 17.67
C ASN A 526 -13.08 -8.19 18.46
N PHE A 527 -13.84 -7.12 18.74
CA PHE A 527 -13.32 -5.93 19.42
C PHE A 527 -13.55 -5.91 20.94
N TYR A 528 -14.61 -6.54 21.43
CA TYR A 528 -15.01 -6.50 22.83
C TYR A 528 -15.13 -7.89 23.47
N GLY A 529 -14.99 -8.96 22.69
CA GLY A 529 -15.02 -10.32 23.21
C GLY A 529 -13.77 -10.64 24.04
N PHE A 530 -13.82 -11.78 24.73
CA PHE A 530 -12.70 -12.28 25.52
C PHE A 530 -11.46 -12.63 24.68
N ASP A 531 -11.66 -13.07 23.42
CA ASP A 531 -10.57 -13.34 22.49
C ASP A 531 -9.93 -12.03 22.00
N SER A 532 -8.71 -11.77 22.47
CA SER A 532 -7.94 -10.56 22.17
C SER A 532 -7.09 -10.65 20.90
N SER A 533 -7.26 -11.69 20.07
CA SER A 533 -6.47 -11.94 18.87
C SER A 533 -6.30 -10.72 17.96
N TYR A 534 -7.38 -9.94 17.78
CA TYR A 534 -7.33 -8.70 17.01
C TYR A 534 -6.40 -7.65 17.65
N HIS A 535 -6.54 -7.39 18.95
CA HIS A 535 -5.75 -6.38 19.64
C HIS A 535 -4.26 -6.74 19.68
N ILE A 536 -3.94 -8.03 19.87
CA ILE A 536 -2.56 -8.55 19.82
C ILE A 536 -1.97 -8.37 18.42
N ALA A 537 -2.71 -8.79 17.38
CA ALA A 537 -2.27 -8.64 16.00
C ALA A 537 -2.06 -7.16 15.60
N ARG A 538 -2.98 -6.27 16.00
CA ARG A 538 -2.87 -4.82 15.77
C ARG A 538 -1.62 -4.27 16.44
N HIS A 539 -1.38 -4.59 17.72
CA HIS A 539 -0.22 -4.11 18.45
C HIS A 539 1.08 -4.47 17.73
N HIS A 540 1.27 -5.74 17.36
CA HIS A 540 2.46 -6.20 16.62
C HIS A 540 2.60 -5.53 15.25
N PHE A 541 1.49 -5.34 14.54
CA PHE A 541 1.50 -4.66 13.24
C PHE A 541 1.96 -3.20 13.37
N VAL A 542 1.38 -2.46 14.32
CA VAL A 542 1.66 -1.02 14.51
C VAL A 542 3.07 -0.79 15.05
N GLN A 543 3.49 -1.59 16.02
CA GLN A 543 4.84 -1.52 16.60
C GLN A 543 5.92 -2.08 15.67
N LYS A 544 5.53 -2.76 14.58
CA LYS A 544 6.42 -3.47 13.66
C LYS A 544 7.33 -4.44 14.42
N SER A 545 6.74 -5.21 15.34
CA SER A 545 7.47 -6.21 16.11
C SER A 545 8.20 -7.17 15.17
N LEU A 546 9.44 -7.50 15.50
CA LEU A 546 10.22 -8.47 14.74
C LEU A 546 9.57 -9.85 14.86
N ALA A 547 9.55 -10.58 13.75
CA ALA A 547 9.08 -11.96 13.75
C ALA A 547 10.15 -12.85 14.39
N SER A 548 9.73 -13.71 15.32
CA SER A 548 10.57 -14.74 15.95
C SER A 548 10.57 -16.06 15.18
N TRP A 549 9.68 -16.24 14.21
CA TRP A 549 9.63 -17.38 13.30
C TRP A 549 8.88 -17.00 12.02
N THR A 550 9.08 -17.80 10.97
CA THR A 550 8.29 -17.68 9.73
C THR A 550 6.93 -18.36 9.91
N PRO A 551 5.80 -17.68 9.65
CA PRO A 551 4.49 -18.30 9.70
C PRO A 551 4.38 -19.50 8.75
N ARG A 552 3.81 -20.62 9.22
CA ARG A 552 3.72 -21.89 8.46
C ARG A 552 3.04 -21.77 7.10
N HIS A 553 1.99 -20.95 7.00
CA HIS A 553 1.32 -20.67 5.72
C HIS A 553 2.23 -20.00 4.65
N LEU A 554 3.40 -19.50 5.05
CA LEU A 554 4.44 -18.98 4.16
C LEU A 554 5.58 -20.00 4.00
N ALA A 555 6.00 -20.62 5.09
CA ALA A 555 7.05 -21.64 5.13
C ALA A 555 6.49 -23.05 4.90
N LEU A 556 6.22 -23.40 3.63
CA LEU A 556 5.68 -24.71 3.24
C LEU A 556 6.52 -25.88 3.76
N HIS A 557 7.84 -25.70 3.81
CA HIS A 557 8.78 -26.69 4.34
C HIS A 557 8.68 -26.92 5.85
N ARG A 558 7.87 -26.14 6.56
CA ARG A 558 7.57 -26.26 7.99
C ARG A 558 6.13 -26.73 8.26
N GLU A 559 5.38 -27.09 7.22
CA GLU A 559 4.04 -27.66 7.37
C GLU A 559 4.08 -29.08 7.95
N LEU A 560 3.06 -29.42 8.73
CA LEU A 560 2.94 -30.77 9.31
C LEU A 560 2.80 -31.80 8.18
N GLY A 561 3.68 -32.80 8.19
CA GLY A 561 3.70 -33.84 7.16
C GLY A 561 4.41 -33.43 5.87
N TRP A 562 5.12 -32.30 5.84
CA TRP A 562 5.99 -31.94 4.73
C TRP A 562 6.96 -33.08 4.41
N LYS A 563 7.00 -33.46 3.13
CA LYS A 563 7.98 -34.36 2.54
C LYS A 563 8.50 -33.69 1.28
N LEU A 564 9.79 -33.89 0.99
CA LEU A 564 10.37 -33.38 -0.23
C LEU A 564 9.60 -33.94 -1.44
N PRO A 565 8.98 -33.09 -2.28
CA PRO A 565 8.21 -33.53 -3.43
C PRO A 565 9.09 -33.99 -4.60
#